data_AF-A0A930SFZ0-F1
#
_entry.id   AF-A0A930SFZ0-F1
#
_cell.length_a   1.000
_cell.length_b   1.000
_cell.length_c   1.000
_cell.angle_alpha   90.00
_cell.angle_beta   90.00
_cell.angle_gamma   90.00
#
_symmetry.space_group_name_H-M   'P 1'
#
loop_
_entity.id
_entity.type
_entity.pdbx_description
1 polymer ?
#
loop_
_entity_poly.entity_id
_entity_poly.type
_entity_poly.pdbx_seq_one_letter_code
_entity_poly.pdbx_strand_id
1 'polypeptide(L)'
;LSAASNSVSLREAYDSIFDRLPLCQRIIRHKKYLPLFLDEQISEYVLQRIIGREKDRQGLVMAEALGISFDVGVSVFVFLVHGLYAINKEYKWTQSDEWLEAQKVIFELVYRGLQSK
;
A
#
# COMPACT_ATOMS: atom_id res chain seq x y z
N LEU A 1 -6.93 -20.43 24.85
CA LEU A 1 -7.88 -20.22 23.73
C LEU A 1 -7.90 -18.75 23.28
N SER A 2 -6.76 -18.13 22.96
CA SER A 2 -6.75 -16.66 22.69
C SER A 2 -5.60 -16.20 21.77
N ALA A 3 -5.44 -16.88 20.63
CA ALA A 3 -4.64 -16.35 19.50
C ALA A 3 -5.47 -16.33 18.20
N ALA A 4 -6.50 -17.18 18.10
CA ALA A 4 -7.32 -17.32 16.91
C ALA A 4 -8.35 -16.18 16.69
N SER A 5 -8.58 -15.29 17.66
CA SER A 5 -9.59 -14.22 17.54
C SER A 5 -9.11 -12.95 16.84
N ASN A 6 -7.78 -12.78 16.66
CA ASN A 6 -7.21 -11.55 16.09
C ASN A 6 -6.76 -11.72 14.64
N SER A 7 -6.12 -12.82 14.24
CA SER A 7 -5.64 -12.97 12.87
C SER A 7 -6.77 -13.24 11.87
N VAL A 8 -7.76 -14.06 12.25
CA VAL A 8 -8.94 -14.35 11.42
C VAL A 8 -9.77 -13.08 11.17
N SER A 9 -10.03 -12.30 12.23
CA SER A 9 -10.78 -11.04 12.11
C SER A 9 -10.01 -9.98 11.31
N LEU A 10 -8.69 -9.91 11.46
CA LEU A 10 -7.84 -9.03 10.63
C LEU A 10 -7.83 -9.43 9.16
N ARG A 11 -7.80 -10.73 8.88
CA ARG A 11 -7.87 -11.26 7.51
C ARG A 11 -9.20 -10.89 6.86
N GLU A 12 -10.32 -11.12 7.54
CA GLU A 12 -11.65 -10.77 7.07
C GLU A 12 -11.78 -9.26 6.82
N ALA A 13 -11.28 -8.43 7.74
CA ALA A 13 -11.27 -6.98 7.59
C ALA A 13 -10.45 -6.56 6.36
N TYR A 14 -9.25 -7.11 6.19
CA TYR A 14 -8.40 -6.86 5.03
C TYR A 14 -9.08 -7.28 3.72
N ASP A 15 -9.72 -8.45 3.69
CA ASP A 15 -10.44 -8.96 2.53
C ASP A 15 -11.61 -8.09 2.14
N SER A 16 -12.34 -7.54 3.12
CA SER A 16 -13.48 -6.64 2.89
C SER A 16 -13.10 -5.34 2.16
N ILE A 17 -11.84 -4.91 2.28
CA ILE A 17 -11.33 -3.67 1.66
C ILE A 17 -10.41 -3.94 0.47
N PHE A 18 -10.11 -5.21 0.16
CA PHE A 18 -9.03 -5.59 -0.77
C PHE A 18 -9.10 -4.87 -2.12
N ASP A 19 -10.30 -4.80 -2.72
CA ASP A 19 -10.47 -4.17 -4.03
C ASP A 19 -10.28 -2.65 -4.04
N ARG A 20 -10.27 -2.03 -2.86
CA ARG A 20 -10.05 -0.59 -2.66
C ARG A 20 -8.59 -0.28 -2.32
N LEU A 21 -7.76 -1.29 -2.11
CA LEU A 21 -6.36 -1.10 -1.74
C LEU A 21 -5.52 -0.60 -2.94
N PRO A 22 -4.39 0.08 -2.69
CA PRO A 22 -3.44 0.43 -3.73
C PRO A 22 -2.98 -0.81 -4.52
N LEU A 23 -2.69 -0.63 -5.82
CA LEU A 23 -2.30 -1.72 -6.73
C LEU A 23 -1.14 -2.55 -6.18
N CYS A 24 -0.14 -1.90 -5.57
CA CYS A 24 1.02 -2.56 -4.98
C CYS A 24 0.64 -3.63 -3.94
N GLN A 25 -0.48 -3.47 -3.22
CA GLN A 25 -0.97 -4.47 -2.28
C GLN A 25 -1.93 -5.48 -2.93
N ARG A 26 -2.64 -5.09 -3.98
CA ARG A 26 -3.55 -5.99 -4.69
C ARG A 26 -2.82 -6.99 -5.58
N ILE A 27 -1.64 -6.63 -6.07
CA ILE A 27 -0.90 -7.43 -7.05
C ILE A 27 -0.59 -8.85 -6.58
N ILE A 28 -0.47 -9.05 -5.27
CA ILE A 28 -0.25 -10.36 -4.65
C ILE A 28 -1.33 -11.39 -5.02
N ARG A 29 -2.58 -10.96 -5.24
CA ARG A 29 -3.68 -11.82 -5.71
C ARG A 29 -3.80 -11.88 -7.23
N HIS A 30 -3.10 -11.01 -7.96
CA HIS A 30 -3.07 -10.98 -9.41
C HIS A 30 -1.87 -11.76 -9.96
N LYS A 31 -1.92 -13.10 -9.88
CA LYS A 31 -0.84 -14.02 -10.31
C LYS A 31 -0.29 -13.75 -11.72
N LYS A 32 -1.12 -13.27 -12.64
CA LYS A 32 -0.72 -12.89 -14.00
C LYS A 32 0.30 -11.75 -14.03
N TYR A 33 0.18 -10.78 -13.12
CA TYR A 33 0.96 -9.55 -13.12
C TYR A 33 2.04 -9.52 -12.03
N LEU A 34 1.93 -10.36 -11.00
CA LEU A 34 2.92 -10.48 -9.93
C LEU A 34 4.37 -10.67 -10.44
N PRO A 35 4.65 -11.46 -11.50
CA PRO A 35 6.02 -11.59 -12.02
C PRO A 35 6.70 -10.27 -12.39
N LEU A 36 5.94 -9.25 -12.82
CA LEU A 36 6.47 -7.93 -13.16
C LEU A 36 7.02 -7.16 -11.93
N PHE A 37 6.60 -7.54 -10.73
CA PHE A 37 7.01 -6.92 -9.48
C PHE A 37 8.09 -7.72 -8.75
N LEU A 38 8.27 -9.00 -9.11
CA LEU A 38 9.32 -9.87 -8.61
C LEU A 38 10.66 -9.65 -9.31
N ASP A 39 10.65 -9.24 -10.57
CA ASP A 39 11.84 -8.88 -11.33
C ASP A 39 12.27 -7.45 -10.99
N GLU A 40 13.46 -7.29 -10.39
CA GLU A 40 13.97 -5.98 -9.95
C GLU A 40 14.24 -4.99 -11.08
N GLN A 41 14.55 -5.47 -12.28
CA GLN A 41 14.82 -4.60 -13.44
C GLN A 41 13.50 -4.09 -14.04
N ILE A 42 12.44 -4.89 -13.95
CA ILE A 42 11.12 -4.54 -14.48
C ILE A 42 10.29 -3.76 -13.46
N SER A 43 10.39 -4.11 -12.17
CA SER A 43 9.52 -3.58 -11.13
C SER A 43 9.64 -2.07 -10.97
N GLU A 44 10.87 -1.52 -11.05
CA GLU A 44 11.10 -0.09 -10.99
C GLU A 44 10.40 0.66 -12.13
N TYR A 45 10.51 0.15 -13.36
CA TYR A 45 9.80 0.72 -14.51
C TYR A 45 8.28 0.65 -14.31
N VAL A 46 7.76 -0.46 -13.81
CA VAL A 46 6.32 -0.62 -13.55
C VAL A 46 5.84 0.37 -12.48
N LEU A 47 6.59 0.53 -11.38
CA LEU A 47 6.28 1.50 -10.33
C LEU A 47 6.26 2.93 -10.88
N GLN A 48 7.27 3.33 -11.65
CA GLN A 48 7.31 4.65 -12.27
C GLN A 48 6.13 4.90 -13.21
N ARG A 49 5.68 3.86 -13.94
CA ARG A 49 4.49 3.96 -14.80
C ARG A 49 3.19 4.12 -14.00
N ILE A 50 3.07 3.46 -12.84
CA ILE A 50 1.94 3.62 -11.92
C ILE A 50 1.95 5.03 -11.33
N ILE A 51 3.09 5.45 -10.77
CA ILE A 51 3.27 6.78 -10.18
C ILE A 51 2.95 7.85 -11.21
N GLY A 52 3.50 7.77 -12.41
CA GLY A 52 3.28 8.76 -13.46
C GLY A 52 1.82 8.91 -13.88
N ARG A 53 1.00 7.86 -13.73
CA ARG A 53 -0.44 7.90 -14.03
C ARG A 53 -1.29 8.41 -12.88
N GLU A 54 -0.89 8.11 -11.65
CA GLU A 54 -1.71 8.37 -10.46
C GLU A 54 -1.30 9.64 -9.70
N LYS A 55 -0.07 10.13 -9.89
CA LYS A 55 0.53 11.19 -9.06
C LYS A 55 -0.30 12.45 -8.96
N ASP A 56 -0.97 12.88 -10.03
CA ASP A 56 -1.70 14.15 -10.02
C ASP A 56 -2.99 14.01 -9.19
N ARG A 57 -3.72 12.92 -9.41
CA ARG A 57 -4.93 12.60 -8.65
C ARG A 57 -4.61 12.37 -7.18
N GLN A 58 -3.63 11.52 -6.90
CA GLN A 58 -3.27 11.15 -5.53
C GLN A 58 -2.59 12.30 -4.79
N GLY A 59 -1.74 13.07 -5.48
CA GLY A 59 -1.11 14.26 -4.95
C GLY A 59 -2.13 15.30 -4.49
N LEU A 60 -3.20 15.51 -5.28
CA LEU A 60 -4.31 16.38 -4.87
C LEU A 60 -5.02 15.86 -3.62
N VAL A 61 -5.35 14.56 -3.56
CA VAL A 61 -5.97 13.93 -2.38
C VAL A 61 -5.11 14.14 -1.12
N MET A 62 -3.79 13.92 -1.23
CA MET A 62 -2.87 14.11 -0.10
C MET A 62 -2.78 15.58 0.31
N ALA A 63 -2.70 16.48 -0.67
CA ALA A 63 -2.62 17.93 -0.43
C ALA A 63 -3.86 18.45 0.32
N GLU A 64 -5.05 18.07 -0.14
CA GLU A 64 -6.32 18.45 0.46
C GLU A 64 -6.49 17.86 1.87
N ALA A 65 -6.21 16.56 2.03
CA ALA A 65 -6.33 15.86 3.31
C ALA A 65 -5.43 16.49 4.38
N LEU A 66 -4.18 16.82 4.03
CA LEU A 66 -3.16 17.30 4.96
C LEU A 66 -3.04 18.83 5.04
N GLY A 67 -3.68 19.58 4.14
CA GLY A 67 -3.53 21.04 4.08
C GLY A 67 -2.12 21.49 3.67
N ILE A 68 -1.48 20.74 2.77
CA ILE A 68 -0.11 20.97 2.27
C ILE A 68 -0.11 21.35 0.79
N SER A 69 1.03 21.75 0.25
CA SER A 69 1.15 22.02 -1.19
C SER A 69 1.02 20.75 -2.03
N PHE A 70 0.59 20.92 -3.28
CA PHE A 70 0.46 19.82 -4.24
C PHE A 70 1.77 19.01 -4.38
N ASP A 71 2.91 19.66 -4.56
CA ASP A 71 4.20 18.97 -4.73
C ASP A 71 4.61 18.14 -3.50
N VAL A 72 4.30 18.63 -2.30
CA VAL A 72 4.53 17.86 -1.06
C VAL A 72 3.53 16.70 -0.98
N GLY A 73 2.27 16.90 -1.37
CA GLY A 73 1.28 15.84 -1.49
C GLY A 73 1.69 14.72 -2.45
N VAL A 74 2.25 15.07 -3.61
CA VAL A 74 2.85 14.12 -4.56
C VAL A 74 4.02 13.37 -3.91
N SER A 75 4.86 14.06 -3.15
CA SER A 75 6.00 13.44 -2.45
C SER A 75 5.53 12.40 -1.42
N VAL A 76 4.48 12.71 -0.66
CA VAL A 76 3.84 11.76 0.28
C VAL A 76 3.29 10.55 -0.47
N PHE A 77 2.59 10.76 -1.59
CA PHE A 77 2.08 9.66 -2.41
C PHE A 77 3.20 8.73 -2.93
N VAL A 78 4.29 9.31 -3.46
CA VAL A 78 5.45 8.55 -3.94
C VAL A 78 6.08 7.74 -2.82
N PHE A 79 6.26 8.35 -1.63
CA PHE A 79 6.74 7.65 -0.44
C PHE A 79 5.87 6.43 -0.10
N LEU A 80 4.53 6.59 -0.11
CA LEU A 80 3.62 5.49 0.17
C LEU A 80 3.73 4.35 -0.86
N VAL A 81 3.84 4.66 -2.14
CA VAL A 81 3.99 3.63 -3.19
C VAL A 81 5.27 2.82 -3.00
N HIS A 82 6.42 3.48 -2.83
CA HIS A 82 7.69 2.79 -2.64
C HIS A 82 7.75 2.06 -1.29
N GLY A 83 7.22 2.66 -0.22
CA GLY A 83 7.15 2.03 1.10
C GLY A 83 6.31 0.74 1.07
N LEU A 84 5.11 0.79 0.48
CA LEU A 84 4.26 -0.40 0.33
C LEU A 84 4.91 -1.48 -0.54
N TYR A 85 5.60 -1.09 -1.61
CA TYR A 85 6.36 -2.02 -2.45
C TYR A 85 7.48 -2.71 -1.65
N ALA A 86 8.29 -1.94 -0.91
CA ALA A 86 9.40 -2.46 -0.11
C ALA A 86 8.92 -3.46 0.94
N ILE A 87 7.80 -3.16 1.63
CA ILE A 87 7.20 -4.08 2.60
C ILE A 87 6.72 -5.36 1.91
N ASN A 88 6.01 -5.27 0.78
CA ASN A 88 5.59 -6.47 0.06
C ASN A 88 6.77 -7.33 -0.39
N LYS A 89 7.87 -6.70 -0.81
CA LYS A 89 9.11 -7.40 -1.17
C LYS A 89 9.75 -8.10 0.03
N GLU A 90 9.84 -7.43 1.18
CA GLU A 90 10.39 -7.98 2.43
C GLU A 90 9.65 -9.25 2.86
N TYR A 91 8.31 -9.23 2.79
CA TYR A 91 7.46 -10.39 3.07
C TYR A 91 7.32 -11.35 1.89
N LYS A 92 8.21 -11.26 0.89
CA LYS A 92 8.31 -12.16 -0.28
C LYS A 92 6.99 -12.28 -1.05
N TRP A 93 6.19 -11.21 -1.06
CA TRP A 93 4.88 -11.20 -1.69
C TRP A 93 3.99 -12.33 -1.16
N THR A 94 4.08 -12.60 0.14
CA THR A 94 3.23 -13.55 0.84
C THR A 94 2.28 -12.83 1.77
N GLN A 95 1.05 -13.31 1.82
CA GLN A 95 -0.03 -12.75 2.61
C GLN A 95 0.00 -13.37 4.02
N SER A 96 1.17 -13.44 4.67
CA SER A 96 1.30 -14.05 6.01
C SER A 96 0.58 -13.26 7.09
N ASP A 97 0.49 -13.80 8.31
CA ASP A 97 -0.13 -13.09 9.44
C ASP A 97 0.76 -11.94 9.91
N GLU A 98 2.09 -12.09 9.86
CA GLU A 98 3.04 -11.02 10.16
C GLU A 98 2.94 -9.89 9.13
N TRP A 99 2.80 -10.23 7.85
CA TRP A 99 2.56 -9.23 6.80
C TRP A 99 1.27 -8.47 7.04
N LEU A 100 0.18 -9.17 7.41
CA LEU A 100 -1.09 -8.51 7.74
C LEU A 100 -0.96 -7.54 8.91
N GLU A 101 -0.27 -7.94 9.97
CA GLU A 101 -0.08 -7.06 11.13
C GLU A 101 0.75 -5.83 10.72
N ALA A 102 1.80 -6.01 9.91
CA ALA A 102 2.57 -4.89 9.36
C ALA A 102 1.69 -3.95 8.51
N GLN A 103 0.85 -4.48 7.62
CA GLN A 103 -0.06 -3.67 6.80
C GLN A 103 -1.06 -2.90 7.65
N LYS A 104 -1.63 -3.53 8.68
CA LYS A 104 -2.53 -2.88 9.63
C LYS A 104 -1.87 -1.70 10.33
N VAL A 105 -0.67 -1.89 10.88
CA VAL A 105 0.08 -0.81 11.55
C VAL A 105 0.41 0.33 10.59
N ILE A 106 0.88 0.01 9.38
CA ILE A 106 1.17 1.01 8.35
C ILE A 106 -0.09 1.80 7.99
N PHE A 107 -1.22 1.12 7.79
CA PHE A 107 -2.48 1.79 7.48
C PHE A 107 -2.99 2.65 8.60
N GLU A 108 -2.87 2.22 9.84
CA GLU A 108 -3.24 3.04 10.99
C GLU A 108 -2.36 4.28 11.09
N LEU A 109 -1.04 4.15 10.86
CA LEU A 109 -0.11 5.27 10.81
C LEU A 109 -0.51 6.29 9.73
N VAL A 110 -0.76 5.81 8.50
CA VAL A 110 -1.16 6.66 7.38
C VAL A 110 -2.51 7.31 7.64
N TYR A 111 -3.50 6.53 8.08
CA TYR A 111 -4.84 7.03 8.35
C TYR A 111 -4.84 8.12 9.42
N ARG A 112 -4.20 7.88 10.58
CA ARG A 112 -4.08 8.88 11.65
C ARG A 112 -3.30 10.11 11.18
N GLY A 113 -2.23 9.92 10.39
CA GLY A 113 -1.47 11.02 9.80
C GLY A 113 -2.33 11.90 8.88
N LEU A 114 -3.16 11.28 8.03
CA LEU A 114 -4.09 11.99 7.13
C LEU A 114 -5.23 12.71 7.85
N GLN A 115 -5.50 12.38 9.11
CA GLN A 115 -6.54 13.00 9.94
C GLN A 115 -6.03 14.11 10.87
N SER A 116 -4.73 14.42 10.87
CA SER A 116 -4.10 15.33 11.84
C SER A 116 -4.43 16.83 11.67
N LYS A 117 -5.64 17.18 11.22
CA LYS A 117 -6.14 18.56 11.23
C LYS A 117 -6.74 18.94 12.58
#